data_AF-A0A3N5MB12-F1
#
_entry.id   AF-A0A3N5MB12-F1
#
_cell.length_a   1.000
_cell.length_b   1.000
_cell.length_c   1.000
_cell.angle_alpha   90.00
_cell.angle_beta   90.00
_cell.angle_gamma   90.00
#
_symmetry.space_group_name_H-M   'P 1'
#
loop_
_entity.id
_entity.type
_entity.pdbx_description
1 polymer ?
#
loop_
_entity_poly.entity_id
_entity_poly.type
_entity_poly.pdbx_seq_one_letter_code
_entity_poly.pdbx_strand_id
1 'polypeptide(L)' 'MFEDATFWLFVAPGLLLGLYAQARIKTNYVRYSRVGTPGGIAGAQVARALLDARGLRKRAD' A
#
# COMPACT_ATOMS: atom_id res chain seq x y z
N MET A 1 12.43 -21.82 23.68
CA MET A 1 11.55 -21.57 22.52
C MET A 1 12.30 -20.79 21.43
N PHE A 2 12.85 -19.60 21.69
CA PHE A 2 13.62 -18.85 20.70
C PHE A 2 15.09 -19.29 20.51
N GLU A 3 15.66 -19.98 21.50
CA GLU A 3 17.00 -20.60 21.44
C GLU A 3 17.04 -21.89 20.59
N ASP A 4 15.87 -22.40 20.17
CA ASP A 4 15.77 -23.66 19.42
C ASP A 4 15.88 -23.40 17.92
N ALA A 5 16.87 -24.04 17.28
CA ALA A 5 17.08 -23.93 15.83
C ALA A 5 15.86 -24.41 15.01
N THR A 6 15.10 -25.38 15.54
CA THR A 6 13.90 -25.93 14.88
C THR A 6 12.80 -24.87 14.77
N PHE A 7 12.66 -24.01 15.78
CA PHE A 7 11.70 -22.90 15.75
C PHE A 7 12.00 -21.94 14.59
N TRP A 8 13.26 -21.54 14.45
CA TRP A 8 13.68 -20.64 13.38
C TRP A 8 13.59 -21.28 12.00
N LEU A 9 13.79 -22.60 11.87
CA LEU A 9 13.60 -23.33 10.61
C LEU A 9 12.19 -23.15 10.04
N PHE A 10 11.16 -23.14 10.90
CA PHE A 10 9.77 -22.94 10.47
C PHE A 10 9.36 -21.47 10.36
N VAL A 11 9.86 -20.61 11.26
CA VAL A 11 9.43 -19.20 11.33
C VAL A 11 10.20 -18.29 10.36
N ALA A 12 11.52 -18.49 10.23
CA ALA A 12 12.38 -17.61 9.43
C ALA A 12 11.95 -17.51 7.96
N PRO A 13 11.53 -18.58 7.26
CA PRO A 13 11.11 -18.47 5.86
C PRO A 13 9.91 -17.53 5.69
N GLY A 14 8.88 -17.65 6.54
CA GLY A 14 7.71 -16.78 6.50
C GLY A 14 8.05 -15.33 6.82
N LEU A 15 8.92 -15.12 7.80
CA LEU A 15 9.38 -13.79 8.17
C LEU A 15 10.17 -13.12 7.04
N LEU A 16 11.10 -13.85 6.42
CA LEU A 16 11.90 -13.35 5.29
C LEU A 16 11.01 -12.99 4.09
N LEU A 17 10.02 -13.83 3.77
CA LEU A 17 9.05 -13.55 2.71
C LEU A 17 8.21 -12.30 3.03
N GLY A 18 7.77 -12.16 4.28
CA GLY A 18 7.03 -10.98 4.75
C GLY A 18 7.85 -9.70 4.62
N LEU A 19 9.10 -9.73 5.08
CA LEU A 19 10.03 -8.60 4.96
C LEU A 19 10.30 -8.23 3.50
N TYR A 20 10.50 -9.24 2.64
CA TYR A 20 10.69 -9.03 1.20
C TYR A 20 9.45 -8.39 0.54
N ALA A 21 8.26 -8.89 0.85
CA ALA A 21 7.01 -8.36 0.32
C ALA A 21 6.80 -6.90 0.74
N GLN A 22 7.01 -6.60 2.03
CA GLN A 22 6.90 -5.23 2.54
C GLN A 22 7.92 -4.30 1.88
N ALA A 23 9.17 -4.72 1.76
CA ALA A 23 10.21 -3.94 1.08
C ALA A 23 9.83 -3.65 -0.38
N ARG A 24 9.35 -4.68 -1.10
CA ARG A 24 8.92 -4.53 -2.50
C ARG A 24 7.74 -3.59 -2.64
N ILE A 25 6.72 -3.67 -1.78
CA ILE A 25 5.56 -2.77 -1.79
C ILE A 25 6.01 -1.33 -1.56
N LYS A 26 6.83 -1.09 -0.53
CA LYS A 26 7.32 0.25 -0.20
C LYS A 26 8.10 0.87 -1.36
N THR A 27 9.00 0.11 -1.99
CA THR A 27 9.77 0.58 -3.14
C THR A 27 8.89 0.92 -4.34
N ASN A 28 7.91 0.07 -4.67
CA ASN A 28 6.98 0.36 -5.76
C ASN A 28 6.12 1.58 -5.44
N TYR A 29 5.59 1.69 -4.22
CA TYR A 29 4.82 2.85 -3.79
C TYR A 29 5.63 4.15 -3.95
N VAL A 30 6.87 4.20 -3.48
CA VAL A 30 7.73 5.40 -3.61
C VAL A 30 8.04 5.73 -5.07
N ARG A 31 8.22 4.72 -5.93
CA ARG A 31 8.49 4.92 -7.35
C ARG A 31 7.28 5.52 -8.07
N TYR A 32 6.09 4.95 -7.85
CA TYR A 32 4.89 5.35 -8.56
C TYR A 32 4.17 6.54 -7.91
N SER A 33 4.37 6.81 -6.62
CA SER A 33 3.83 8.01 -5.97
C SER A 33 4.43 9.31 -6.52
N ARG A 34 5.62 9.24 -7.11
CA ARG A 34 6.29 10.37 -7.78
C ARG A 34 5.86 10.57 -9.23
N VAL A 35 5.15 9.59 -9.81
CA VAL A 35 4.58 9.71 -11.15
C VAL A 35 3.25 10.45 -11.01
N GLY A 36 3.27 11.75 -11.30
CA GLY A 36 2.07 12.57 -11.32
C GLY A 36 1.08 12.09 -12.39
N THR A 37 -0.21 12.27 -12.13
CA THR A 37 -1.24 12.13 -13.18
C THR A 37 -1.06 13.24 -14.22
N PRO A 38 -1.48 13.06 -15.47
CA PRO A 38 -1.36 14.09 -16.51
C PRO A 38 -1.96 15.45 -16.15
N GLY A 39 -2.89 15.49 -15.17
CA GLY A 39 -3.50 16.71 -14.64
C GLY A 39 -2.90 17.26 -13.34
N GLY A 40 -1.82 16.67 -12.80
CA GLY A 40 -1.20 17.12 -11.54
C GLY A 40 -2.09 16.99 -10.29
N ILE A 41 -3.22 16.28 -10.40
CA ILE A 41 -4.20 16.13 -9.33
C ILE A 41 -3.87 14.94 -8.44
N ALA A 42 -4.05 15.12 -7.13
CA ALA A 42 -3.85 14.05 -6.15
C ALA A 42 -4.91 12.95 -6.29
N GLY A 43 -4.58 11.71 -5.93
CA GLY A 43 -5.52 10.59 -5.98
C GLY A 43 -6.81 10.83 -5.18
N ALA A 44 -6.74 11.57 -4.06
CA ALA A 44 -7.91 11.98 -3.29
C ALA A 44 -8.85 12.91 -4.10
N GLN A 45 -8.28 13.79 -4.92
CA GLN A 45 -9.06 14.66 -5.81
C GLN A 45 -9.70 13.86 -6.94
N VAL A 46 -8.98 12.89 -7.51
CA VAL A 46 -9.54 11.94 -8.49
C VAL A 46 -10.71 11.15 -7.90
N ALA A 47 -10.55 10.63 -6.68
CA ALA A 47 -11.60 9.90 -5.98
C ALA A 47 -12.82 10.79 -5.70
N ARG A 48 -12.59 12.05 -5.29
CA ARG A 48 -13.66 13.05 -5.09
C ARG A 48 -14.40 13.34 -6.40
N ALA A 49 -13.66 13.60 -7.48
CA ALA A 49 -14.22 13.84 -8.81
C ALA A 49 -15.04 12.64 -9.31
N LEU A 50 -14.58 11.41 -9.06
CA LEU A 50 -15.32 10.20 -9.43
C LEU A 50 -16.62 10.04 -8.62
N LEU A 51 -16.58 10.32 -7.31
CA LEU A 51 -17.77 10.29 -6.46
C LEU A 51 -18.77 11.37 -6.88
N ASP A 52 -18.30 12.58 -7.16
CA ASP A 52 -19.12 13.70 -7.61
C ASP A 52 -19.77 13.40 -8.98
N ALA A 53 -19.01 12.81 -9.92
CA ALA A 53 -19.52 12.37 -11.21
C ALA A 53 -20.60 11.26 -11.11
N ARG A 54 -20.61 10.51 -9.99
CA ARG A 54 -21.60 9.47 -9.70
C ARG A 54 -22.72 9.94 -8.77
N GLY A 55 -22.77 11.23 -8.43
CA GLY A 55 -23.78 11.79 -7.52
C GLY A 55 -23.61 11.35 -6.05
N LEU A 56 -22.50 10.69 -5.72
CA LEU A 56 -22.18 10.22 -4.37
C LEU A 56 -21.51 11.35 -3.58
N ARG A 57 -22.28 12.41 -3.32
CA ARG A 57 -21.85 13.50 -2.43
C ARG A 57 -22.07 13.07 -0.99
N LYS A 58 -21.03 13.15 -0.16
CA LYS A 58 -21.20 12.93 1.29
C LYS A 58 -22.07 14.08 1.77
N ARG A 59 -23.29 13.78 2.21
CA ARG A 59 -24.13 14.72 2.92
C ARG A 59 -23.39 15.07 4.21
N ALA A 60 -23.03 16.33 4.36
CA ALA A 60 -22.64 16.93 5.63
C ALA A 60 -23.83 17.83 5.99
N ASP A 61 -24.83 17.21 6.61
CA ASP A 61 -25.77 17.86 7.49
C ASP A 61 -25.24 17.84 8.92
#